data_AF-A0A924TQE8-F1
#
_entry.id   AF-A0A924TQE8-F1
#
_cell.length_a   1.000
_cell.length_b   1.000
_cell.length_c   1.000
_cell.angle_alpha   90.00
_cell.angle_beta   90.00
_cell.angle_gamma   90.00
#
_symmetry.space_group_name_H-M   'P 1'
#
loop_
_entity.id
_entity.type
_entity.pdbx_description
1 polymer ?
#
loop_
_entity_poly.entity_id
_entity_poly.type
_entity_poly.pdbx_seq_one_letter_code
_entity_poly.pdbx_strand_id
1 'polypeptide(L)'
;SRDDTVWESLALSNTMVGLATTRRYAYHALGALGAIELTAPSRVKKVSAAMKRVGMSAGTRGYFDLHAALDISHGRAWISEVIGTLAADDPSSQPFLAEGALMRLTCGKRCFDRYATAFRLGCAEQQNRFDVANDAYRVHSAC
;
A
#
# COMPACT_ATOMS: atom_id res chain seq x y z
N SER A 1 -12.11 14.11 -22.88
CA SER A 1 -12.38 14.40 -21.46
C SER A 1 -11.79 13.25 -20.63
N ARG A 2 -11.44 13.48 -19.35
CA ARG A 2 -10.91 12.45 -18.44
C ARG A 2 -12.01 11.49 -17.95
N ASP A 3 -12.94 11.10 -18.83
CA ASP A 3 -14.20 10.46 -18.41
C ASP A 3 -14.04 8.97 -18.07
N ASP A 4 -12.91 8.36 -18.44
CA ASP A 4 -12.61 6.95 -18.14
C ASP A 4 -11.92 6.74 -16.79
N THR A 5 -11.56 7.82 -16.08
CA THR A 5 -10.86 7.69 -14.79
C THR A 5 -11.83 7.29 -13.70
N VAL A 6 -11.66 6.09 -13.15
CA VAL A 6 -12.53 5.58 -12.07
C VAL A 6 -12.30 6.36 -10.77
N TRP A 7 -13.37 6.70 -10.07
CA TRP A 7 -13.32 7.54 -8.88
C TRP A 7 -12.47 6.91 -7.77
N GLU A 8 -12.36 5.58 -7.70
CA GLU A 8 -11.54 4.87 -6.72
C GLU A 8 -10.05 5.18 -6.89
N SER A 9 -9.60 5.35 -8.14
CA SER A 9 -8.22 5.76 -8.44
C SER A 9 -7.95 7.21 -8.05
N LEU A 10 -8.94 8.08 -8.22
CA LEU A 10 -8.90 9.47 -7.77
C LEU A 10 -8.92 9.54 -6.24
N ALA A 11 -9.78 8.77 -5.58
CA ALA A 11 -9.88 8.72 -4.13
C ALA A 11 -8.55 8.27 -3.50
N LEU A 12 -7.88 7.27 -4.08
CA LEU A 12 -6.56 6.83 -3.64
C LEU A 12 -5.52 7.97 -3.64
N SER A 13 -5.49 8.78 -4.69
CA SER A 13 -4.54 9.89 -4.82
C SER A 13 -4.97 11.11 -3.98
N ASN A 14 -6.26 11.45 -4.01
CA ASN A 14 -6.82 12.61 -3.32
C ASN A 14 -6.75 12.47 -1.80
N THR A 15 -6.90 11.26 -1.25
CA THR A 15 -6.67 11.02 0.19
C THR A 15 -5.26 11.44 0.59
N MET A 16 -4.22 11.06 -0.18
CA MET A 16 -2.84 11.46 0.14
C MET A 16 -2.66 12.98 0.07
N VAL A 17 -3.13 13.61 -1.02
CA VAL A 17 -2.97 15.04 -1.22
C VAL A 17 -3.74 15.83 -0.15
N GLY A 18 -4.96 15.43 0.19
CA GLY A 18 -5.78 16.10 1.20
C GLY A 18 -5.15 16.06 2.60
N LEU A 19 -4.58 14.90 2.98
CA LEU A 19 -3.87 14.76 4.25
C LEU A 19 -2.57 15.58 4.25
N ALA A 20 -1.77 15.51 3.18
CA ALA A 20 -0.47 16.18 3.11
C ALA A 20 -0.56 17.71 3.00
N THR A 21 -1.62 18.26 2.42
CA THR A 21 -1.79 19.71 2.20
C THR A 21 -2.40 20.43 3.40
N THR A 22 -2.89 19.70 4.40
CA THR A 22 -3.52 20.31 5.59
C THR A 22 -2.73 19.94 6.85
N ARG A 23 -2.03 20.92 7.44
CA ARG A 23 -1.14 20.69 8.60
C ARG A 23 -1.78 19.93 9.77
N ARG A 24 -3.08 20.11 10.01
CA ARG A 24 -3.81 19.40 11.07
C ARG A 24 -3.85 17.88 10.89
N TYR A 25 -3.58 17.38 9.70
CA TYR A 25 -3.56 15.96 9.35
C TYR A 25 -2.14 15.41 9.18
N ALA A 26 -1.13 16.06 9.77
CA ALA A 26 0.27 15.64 9.63
C ALA A 26 0.48 14.17 10.05
N TYR A 27 -0.03 13.75 11.20
CA TYR A 27 0.07 12.36 11.65
C TYR A 27 -0.69 11.39 10.73
N HIS A 28 -1.88 11.74 10.25
CA HIS A 28 -2.58 10.93 9.24
C HIS A 28 -1.79 10.81 7.95
N ALA A 29 -1.16 11.90 7.48
CA ALA A 29 -0.34 11.87 6.27
C ALA A 29 0.87 10.94 6.42
N LEU A 30 1.54 10.97 7.59
CA LEU A 30 2.67 10.10 7.90
C LEU A 30 2.27 8.63 8.02
N GLY A 31 1.13 8.35 8.66
CA GLY A 31 0.56 7.00 8.72
C GLY A 31 0.18 6.47 7.34
N ALA A 32 -0.48 7.31 6.53
CA ALA A 32 -0.86 6.98 5.16
C ALA A 32 0.36 6.69 4.28
N LEU A 33 1.44 7.50 4.39
CA LEU A 33 2.71 7.27 3.71
C LEU A 33 3.38 5.99 4.18
N GLY A 34 3.38 5.71 5.49
CA GLY A 34 3.94 4.47 6.03
C GLY A 34 3.29 3.21 5.48
N ALA A 35 1.97 3.23 5.27
CA ALA A 35 1.29 2.14 4.58
C ALA A 35 1.78 1.96 3.13
N ILE A 36 2.23 3.01 2.44
CA ILE A 36 2.84 2.91 1.10
C ILE A 36 4.19 2.23 1.21
N GLU A 37 5.09 2.78 2.02
CA GLU A 37 6.48 2.32 2.14
C GLU A 37 6.54 0.82 2.50
N LEU A 38 5.65 0.36 3.36
CA LEU A 38 5.56 -1.05 3.74
C LEU A 38 5.05 -1.97 2.64
N THR A 39 4.19 -1.48 1.75
CA THR A 39 3.44 -2.35 0.84
C THR A 39 3.83 -2.19 -0.64
N ALA A 40 4.41 -1.05 -1.02
CA ALA A 40 4.83 -0.73 -2.38
C ALA A 40 5.86 -1.71 -2.95
N PRO A 41 7.00 -2.02 -2.29
CA PRO A 41 8.05 -2.86 -2.87
C PRO A 41 7.53 -4.21 -3.37
N SER A 42 6.67 -4.86 -2.58
CA SER A 42 6.09 -6.16 -2.95
C SER A 42 5.19 -6.08 -4.20
N ARG A 43 4.47 -4.97 -4.39
CA ARG A 43 3.57 -4.75 -5.53
C ARG A 43 4.32 -4.37 -6.79
N VAL A 44 5.28 -3.44 -6.70
CA VAL A 44 6.08 -3.02 -7.87
C VAL A 44 6.91 -4.16 -8.44
N LYS A 45 7.39 -5.07 -7.59
CA LYS A 45 8.06 -6.32 -8.01
C LYS A 45 7.15 -7.20 -8.89
N LYS A 46 5.85 -7.31 -8.56
CA LYS A 46 4.88 -8.06 -9.38
C LYS A 46 4.65 -7.40 -10.74
N VAL A 47 4.61 -6.07 -10.79
CA VAL A 47 4.46 -5.30 -12.03
C VAL A 47 5.68 -5.48 -12.93
N SER A 48 6.90 -5.29 -12.41
CA SER A 48 8.14 -5.55 -13.16
C SER A 48 8.18 -6.97 -13.74
N ALA A 49 7.85 -7.98 -12.92
CA ALA A 49 7.80 -9.36 -13.37
C ALA A 49 6.78 -9.57 -14.50
N ALA A 50 5.61 -8.92 -14.43
CA ALA A 50 4.61 -8.97 -15.50
C ALA A 50 5.07 -8.29 -16.78
N MET A 51 5.68 -7.10 -16.68
CA MET A 51 6.26 -6.37 -17.82
C MET A 51 7.33 -7.21 -18.53
N LYS A 52 8.19 -7.88 -17.76
CA LYS A 52 9.19 -8.81 -18.32
C LYS A 52 8.52 -9.98 -19.07
N ARG A 53 7.45 -10.57 -18.52
CA ARG A 53 6.74 -11.70 -19.18
C ARG A 53 6.12 -11.30 -20.52
N VAL A 54 5.62 -10.07 -20.65
CA VAL A 54 5.02 -9.58 -21.91
C VAL A 54 6.04 -8.95 -22.88
N GLY A 55 7.34 -9.17 -22.64
CA GLY A 55 8.41 -8.78 -23.57
C GLY A 55 8.88 -7.33 -23.45
N MET A 56 8.53 -6.60 -22.39
CA MET A 56 9.00 -5.22 -22.23
C MET A 56 10.49 -5.15 -21.89
N SER A 57 11.17 -4.19 -22.51
CA SER A 57 12.61 -3.94 -22.32
C SER A 57 12.96 -3.59 -20.87
N ALA A 58 14.23 -3.76 -20.50
CA ALA A 58 14.74 -3.34 -19.18
C ALA A 58 14.58 -1.83 -18.96
N GLY A 59 14.83 -1.00 -19.99
CA GLY A 59 14.64 0.44 -19.90
C GLY A 59 13.19 0.84 -19.59
N THR A 60 12.21 0.14 -20.19
CA THR A 60 10.78 0.44 -19.97
C THR A 60 10.29 0.09 -18.57
N ARG A 61 10.87 -0.93 -17.92
CA ARG A 61 10.51 -1.32 -16.54
C ARG A 61 11.45 -0.75 -15.48
N GLY A 62 12.43 0.08 -15.86
CA GLY A 62 13.47 0.59 -14.96
C GLY A 62 12.92 1.28 -13.70
N TYR A 63 11.81 2.01 -13.83
CA TYR A 63 11.09 2.60 -12.69
C TYR A 63 10.69 1.54 -11.64
N PHE A 64 10.09 0.43 -12.08
CA PHE A 64 9.63 -0.63 -11.19
C PHE A 64 10.79 -1.47 -10.65
N ASP A 65 11.84 -1.70 -11.45
CA ASP A 65 13.04 -2.41 -11.02
C ASP A 65 13.77 -1.64 -9.90
N LEU A 66 13.87 -0.31 -10.04
CA LEU A 66 14.46 0.57 -9.04
C LEU A 66 13.68 0.53 -7.71
N HIS A 67 12.36 0.73 -7.77
CA HIS A 67 11.51 0.76 -6.56
C HIS A 67 11.37 -0.61 -5.90
N ALA A 68 11.46 -1.71 -6.66
CA ALA A 68 11.46 -3.05 -6.07
C ALA A 68 12.69 -3.33 -5.20
N ALA A 69 13.82 -2.68 -5.49
CA ALA A 69 15.07 -2.85 -4.76
C ALA A 69 15.25 -1.83 -3.63
N LEU A 70 14.97 -0.54 -3.89
CA LEU A 70 15.20 0.54 -2.93
C LEU A 70 14.18 0.58 -1.79
N ASP A 71 12.90 0.28 -2.04
CA ASP A 71 11.86 0.56 -1.05
C ASP A 71 11.88 -0.42 0.15
N ILE A 72 12.64 -1.52 0.07
CA ILE A 72 12.73 -2.52 1.16
C ILE A 72 13.44 -1.94 2.39
N SER A 73 14.50 -1.16 2.21
CA SER A 73 15.17 -0.47 3.32
C SER A 73 14.35 0.72 3.82
N HIS A 74 13.67 1.43 2.90
CA HIS A 74 12.82 2.56 3.24
C HIS A 74 11.66 2.16 4.16
N GLY A 75 10.97 1.05 3.88
CA GLY A 75 9.87 0.58 4.75
C GLY A 75 10.31 0.26 6.18
N ARG A 76 11.49 -0.34 6.37
CA ARG A 76 12.02 -0.60 7.72
C ARG A 76 12.38 0.68 8.45
N ALA A 77 13.13 1.56 7.79
CA ALA A 77 13.52 2.85 8.37
C ALA A 77 12.30 3.73 8.67
N TRP A 78 11.25 3.67 7.85
CA TRP A 78 10.01 4.39 8.11
C TRP A 78 9.35 3.93 9.41
N ILE A 79 9.34 2.63 9.67
CA ILE A 79 8.77 2.10 10.91
C ILE A 79 9.64 2.42 12.12
N SER A 80 10.95 2.15 12.06
CA SER A 80 11.82 2.34 13.22
C SER A 80 12.08 3.81 13.53
N GLU A 81 12.36 4.61 12.51
CA GLU A 81 12.87 5.98 12.69
C GLU A 81 11.77 7.05 12.64
N VAL A 82 10.64 6.79 11.98
CA VAL A 82 9.53 7.76 11.86
C VAL A 82 8.35 7.37 12.74
N ILE A 83 7.70 6.25 12.43
CA ILE A 83 6.46 5.86 13.11
C ILE A 83 6.75 5.52 14.59
N GLY A 84 7.78 4.72 14.84
CA GLY A 84 8.18 4.31 16.19
C GLY A 84 8.58 5.50 17.06
N THR A 85 9.43 6.37 16.54
CA THR A 85 9.88 7.59 17.23
C THR A 85 8.71 8.51 17.58
N LEU A 86 7.85 8.83 16.60
CA LEU A 86 6.69 9.72 16.84
C LEU A 86 5.70 9.12 17.85
N ALA A 87 5.44 7.81 17.76
CA ALA A 87 4.55 7.12 18.69
C ALA A 87 5.11 7.04 20.12
N ALA A 88 6.43 7.04 20.28
CA ALA A 88 7.11 7.06 21.57
C ALA A 88 7.16 8.48 22.16
N ASP A 89 7.48 9.48 21.34
CA ASP A 89 7.58 10.89 21.75
C ASP A 89 6.20 11.48 22.11
N ASP A 90 5.17 11.15 21.32
CA ASP A 90 3.80 11.58 21.54
C ASP A 90 2.83 10.39 21.36
N PRO A 91 2.50 9.65 22.44
CA PRO A 91 1.56 8.54 22.37
C PRO A 91 0.16 8.94 21.88
N SER A 92 -0.23 10.22 22.00
CA SER A 92 -1.52 10.70 21.49
C SER A 92 -1.58 10.74 19.95
N SER A 93 -0.43 10.66 19.28
CA SER A 93 -0.33 10.59 17.81
C SER A 93 -0.76 9.23 17.23
N GLN A 94 -0.69 8.16 18.02
CA GLN A 94 -0.85 6.78 17.55
C GLN A 94 -2.18 6.51 16.84
N PRO A 95 -3.36 6.96 17.36
CA PRO A 95 -4.63 6.78 16.66
C PRO A 95 -4.63 7.45 15.29
N PHE A 96 -4.03 8.64 15.15
CA PHE A 96 -4.01 9.39 13.89
C PHE A 96 -3.07 8.76 12.86
N LEU A 97 -1.93 8.22 13.29
CA LEU A 97 -1.04 7.43 12.45
C LEU A 97 -1.77 6.18 11.93
N ALA A 98 -2.45 5.45 12.82
CA ALA A 98 -3.22 4.26 12.46
C ALA A 98 -4.39 4.60 11.51
N GLU A 99 -5.14 5.65 11.79
CA GLU A 99 -6.24 6.13 10.95
C GLU A 99 -5.75 6.49 9.55
N GLY A 100 -4.65 7.23 9.42
CA GLY A 100 -4.06 7.56 8.14
C GLY A 100 -3.68 6.31 7.32
N ALA A 101 -3.04 5.33 7.98
CA ALA A 101 -2.71 4.06 7.36
C ALA A 101 -3.96 3.30 6.87
N LEU A 102 -5.00 3.24 7.71
CA LEU A 102 -6.28 2.61 7.36
C LEU A 102 -6.95 3.31 6.18
N MET A 103 -7.04 4.64 6.17
CA MET A 103 -7.59 5.40 5.06
C MET A 103 -6.88 5.06 3.75
N ARG A 104 -5.55 5.01 3.75
CA ARG A 104 -4.76 4.64 2.57
C ARG A 104 -5.04 3.20 2.12
N LEU A 105 -5.04 2.24 3.04
CA LEU A 105 -5.29 0.84 2.72
C LEU A 105 -6.71 0.62 2.19
N THR A 106 -7.70 1.29 2.77
CA THR A 106 -9.10 1.22 2.30
C THR A 106 -9.26 1.79 0.90
N CYS A 107 -8.70 2.97 0.61
CA CYS A 107 -8.72 3.52 -0.75
C CYS A 107 -8.00 2.58 -1.73
N GLY A 108 -6.86 2.02 -1.33
CA GLY A 108 -6.10 1.06 -2.14
C GLY A 108 -6.89 -0.19 -2.46
N LYS A 109 -7.58 -0.76 -1.47
CA LYS A 109 -8.47 -1.92 -1.64
C LYS A 109 -9.59 -1.62 -2.64
N ARG A 110 -10.31 -0.51 -2.46
CA ARG A 110 -11.41 -0.13 -3.37
C ARG A 110 -10.94 0.02 -4.82
N CYS A 111 -9.78 0.67 -5.00
CA CYS A 111 -9.17 0.82 -6.31
C CYS A 111 -8.77 -0.52 -6.93
N PHE A 112 -8.15 -1.41 -6.14
CA PHE A 112 -7.83 -2.76 -6.59
C PHE A 112 -9.08 -3.56 -6.97
N ASP A 113 -10.11 -3.57 -6.12
CA ASP A 113 -11.36 -4.29 -6.36
C ASP A 113 -12.03 -3.80 -7.65
N ARG A 114 -12.07 -2.47 -7.87
CA ARG A 114 -12.61 -1.87 -9.10
C ARG A 114 -11.91 -2.36 -10.36
N TYR A 115 -10.58 -2.43 -10.34
CA TYR A 115 -9.79 -2.95 -11.46
C TYR A 115 -9.90 -4.47 -11.59
N ALA A 116 -9.94 -5.22 -10.50
CA ALA A 116 -10.15 -6.66 -10.53
C ALA A 116 -11.47 -7.01 -11.20
N THR A 117 -12.56 -6.30 -10.88
CA THR A 117 -13.84 -6.43 -11.58
C THR A 117 -13.72 -6.06 -13.06
N ALA A 118 -13.07 -4.93 -13.39
CA ALA A 118 -12.89 -4.50 -14.78
C ALA A 118 -12.16 -5.54 -15.64
N PHE A 119 -11.11 -6.15 -15.08
CA PHE A 119 -10.30 -7.18 -15.73
C PHE A 119 -10.85 -8.60 -15.55
N ARG A 120 -12.01 -8.75 -14.89
CA ARG A 120 -12.65 -10.05 -14.60
C ARG A 120 -11.70 -11.01 -13.89
N LEU A 121 -10.84 -10.50 -13.01
CA LEU A 121 -10.01 -11.31 -12.12
C LEU A 121 -10.95 -11.92 -11.07
N GLY A 122 -11.13 -13.24 -11.10
CA GLY A 122 -12.03 -13.95 -10.19
C GLY A 122 -11.65 -13.74 -8.71
N CYS A 123 -12.62 -13.34 -7.89
CA CYS A 123 -12.42 -13.09 -6.46
C CYS A 123 -12.15 -14.36 -5.62
N ALA A 124 -12.32 -15.55 -6.21
CA ALA A 124 -12.29 -16.83 -5.52
C ALA A 124 -10.88 -17.31 -5.10
N GLU A 125 -9.80 -16.91 -5.79
CA GLU A 125 -8.45 -17.39 -5.46
C GLU A 125 -7.75 -16.59 -4.34
N GLN A 126 -8.14 -15.33 -4.14
CA GLN A 126 -7.49 -14.45 -3.14
C GLN A 126 -8.07 -14.61 -1.74
N GLN A 127 -9.37 -14.89 -1.62
CA GLN A 127 -10.01 -15.21 -0.34
C GLN A 127 -9.41 -16.50 0.26
N ASN A 128 -9.25 -17.53 -0.58
CA ASN A 128 -8.71 -18.83 -0.17
C ASN A 128 -7.26 -18.74 0.33
N ARG A 129 -6.44 -17.85 -0.25
CA ARG A 129 -5.04 -17.64 0.20
C ARG A 129 -4.94 -16.83 1.49
N PHE A 130 -5.89 -15.92 1.75
CA PHE A 130 -5.98 -15.19 3.02
C PHE A 130 -6.46 -16.10 4.15
N ASP A 131 -7.46 -16.95 3.90
CA ASP A 131 -8.00 -17.88 4.89
C ASP A 131 -6.95 -18.93 5.31
N VAL A 132 -6.19 -19.48 4.35
CA VAL A 132 -5.07 -20.41 4.63
C VAL A 132 -3.95 -19.75 5.43
N ALA A 133 -3.64 -18.48 5.17
CA ALA A 133 -2.63 -17.74 5.93
C ALA A 133 -3.09 -17.43 7.36
N ASN A 134 -4.39 -17.18 7.56
CA ASN A 134 -4.98 -16.93 8.87
C ASN A 134 -5.05 -18.21 9.73
N ASP A 135 -5.34 -19.36 9.11
CA ASP A 135 -5.30 -20.65 9.79
C ASP A 135 -3.86 -21.04 10.21
N ALA A 136 -2.87 -20.80 9.35
CA ALA A 136 -1.47 -21.01 9.69
C ALA A 136 -1.02 -20.15 10.90
N TYR A 137 -1.55 -18.92 11.02
CA TYR A 137 -1.24 -18.02 12.13
C TYR A 137 -1.92 -18.45 13.44
N ARG A 138 -3.14 -19.00 13.38
CA ARG A 138 -3.85 -19.55 14.55
C ARG A 138 -3.18 -20.79 15.13
N VAL A 139 -2.62 -21.66 14.29
CA VAL A 139 -1.93 -22.87 14.74
C VAL A 139 -0.61 -22.55 15.45
N HIS A 140 0.07 -21.45 15.09
CA HIS A 140 1.35 -21.06 15.70
C HIS A 140 1.23 -20.29 17.02
N SER A 141 0.04 -19.77 17.36
CA SER A 141 -0.20 -19.00 18.59
C SER A 141 -0.86 -19.81 19.71
N ALA A 142 -0.99 -21.14 19.53
CA ALA A 142 -1.62 -22.07 20.47
C ALA A 142 -0.62 -23.07 21.11
N CYS A 143 0.67 -22.74 21.13
CA CYS A 143 1.71 -23.49 21.84
C CYS A 143 2.38 -22.59 22.88
#